data_AF-A0A5J5CF61-F1
#
_entry.id   AF-A0A5J5CF61-F1
#
_cell.length_a   1.000
_cell.length_b   1.000
_cell.length_c   1.000
_cell.angle_alpha   90.00
_cell.angle_beta   90.00
_cell.angle_gamma   90.00
#
_symmetry.space_group_name_H-M   'P 1'
#
loop_
_entity.id
_entity.type
_entity.pdbx_description
1 polymer ?
#
loop_
_entity_poly.entity_id
_entity_poly.type
_entity_poly.pdbx_seq_one_letter_code
_entity_poly.pdbx_strand_id
1 'polypeptide(L)'
;MTDYLKANVVSDIKSKNVLLKNNLTACIADFGLALQFEAGKSAGDTHGQVGTRRYMAPEVLEGAINFQRDAFLRIDMYAFGLVLWELAARCTAADGKTDASAEKTHPYSGCCGLAMLCETIEDCWDHEAEARLSAGCVEERIGQMQRQAPIIGPEEIVTVVTMVTNVDLPPKESSL
;
A
#
# COMPACT_ATOMS: atom_id res chain seq x y z
N MET A 1 -0.81 26.27 15.48
CA MET A 1 -0.03 25.21 14.82
C MET A 1 -0.98 24.38 13.94
N THR A 2 -1.96 25.01 13.27
CA THR A 2 -1.93 25.52 11.87
C THR A 2 -1.65 24.41 10.83
N ASP A 3 -2.76 23.95 10.23
CA ASP A 3 -2.92 23.47 8.85
C ASP A 3 -2.45 22.07 8.41
N TYR A 4 -2.84 20.99 9.10
CA TYR A 4 -2.55 19.61 8.68
C TYR A 4 -3.72 18.79 8.08
N LEU A 5 -4.79 19.43 7.60
CA LEU A 5 -5.84 18.72 6.84
C LEU A 5 -6.11 19.41 5.49
N LYS A 6 -5.05 19.61 4.71
CA LYS A 6 -5.15 19.72 3.25
C LYS A 6 -5.01 18.31 2.70
N ALA A 7 -6.05 17.75 2.10
CA ALA A 7 -5.91 16.46 1.45
C ALA A 7 -5.02 16.64 0.23
N ASN A 8 -3.82 16.11 0.36
CA ASN A 8 -2.84 16.04 -0.69
C ASN A 8 -2.94 14.64 -1.29
N VAL A 9 -3.16 14.57 -2.59
CA VAL A 9 -2.98 13.36 -3.37
C VAL A 9 -1.49 13.27 -3.71
N VAL A 10 -0.89 12.10 -3.55
CA VAL A 10 0.54 11.86 -3.80
C VAL A 10 0.78 11.55 -5.28
N SER A 11 -0.11 10.79 -5.92
CA SER A 11 -0.13 10.44 -7.35
C SER A 11 1.07 9.62 -7.87
N ASP A 12 2.09 9.36 -7.06
CA ASP A 12 3.25 8.54 -7.42
C ASP A 12 3.78 7.69 -6.24
N ILE A 13 2.85 7.07 -5.50
CA ILE A 13 3.19 6.10 -4.47
C ILE A 13 3.82 4.87 -5.11
N LYS A 14 5.05 4.56 -4.71
CA LYS A 14 5.81 3.37 -5.14
C LYS A 14 6.92 3.08 -4.15
N SER A 15 7.40 1.83 -4.11
CA SER A 15 8.47 1.43 -3.18
C SER A 15 9.73 2.29 -3.28
N LYS A 16 10.09 2.76 -4.48
CA LYS A 16 11.26 3.66 -4.69
C LYS A 16 11.08 5.05 -4.07
N ASN A 17 9.84 5.48 -3.83
CA ASN A 17 9.52 6.78 -3.23
C ASN A 17 9.20 6.66 -1.73
N VAL A 18 9.35 5.48 -1.13
CA VAL A 18 9.29 5.28 0.32
C VAL A 18 10.71 5.23 0.86
N LEU A 19 11.11 6.30 1.53
CA LEU A 19 12.44 6.42 2.14
C LEU A 19 12.38 6.04 3.62
N LEU A 20 13.49 5.52 4.14
CA LEU A 20 13.64 5.21 5.57
C LEU A 20 14.62 6.20 6.21
N LYS A 21 14.23 6.76 7.35
CA LYS A 21 15.15 7.47 8.24
C LYS A 21 16.03 6.47 9.01
N ASN A 22 17.07 6.98 9.66
CA ASN A 22 17.99 6.15 10.48
C ASN A 22 17.28 5.41 11.63
N ASN A 23 16.15 5.93 12.11
CA ASN A 23 15.31 5.30 13.12
C ASN A 23 14.21 4.40 12.53
N LEU A 24 14.35 3.98 11.26
CA LEU A 24 13.41 3.15 10.52
C LEU A 24 12.02 3.76 10.31
N THR A 25 11.83 5.05 10.59
CA THR A 25 10.59 5.73 10.23
C THR A 25 10.51 5.89 8.71
N ALA A 26 9.45 5.33 8.11
CA ALA A 26 9.15 5.49 6.69
C ALA A 26 8.62 6.89 6.38
N CYS A 27 9.00 7.43 5.23
CA CYS A 27 8.60 8.74 4.75
C CYS A 27 8.31 8.66 3.24
N ILE A 28 7.22 9.28 2.82
CA ILE A 28 6.91 9.47 1.40
C ILE A 28 7.80 10.59 0.85
N ALA A 29 8.39 10.36 -0.31
CA ALA A 29 9.19 11.32 -1.06
C ALA A 29 8.63 11.49 -2.47
N ASP A 30 9.22 12.44 -3.21
CA ASP A 30 8.90 12.76 -4.61
C ASP A 30 7.43 13.19 -4.82
N PHE A 31 7.17 14.46 -4.55
CA PHE A 31 5.85 15.09 -4.69
C PHE A 31 5.67 15.78 -6.05
N GLY A 32 6.46 15.41 -7.07
CA GLY A 32 6.42 16.06 -8.38
C GLY A 32 5.07 15.93 -9.11
N LEU A 33 4.25 14.96 -8.73
CA LEU A 33 2.90 14.70 -9.24
C LEU A 33 1.79 14.92 -8.19
N ALA A 34 2.16 15.43 -7.02
CA ALA A 34 1.19 15.61 -5.93
C ALA A 34 0.17 16.70 -6.27
N LEU A 35 -1.09 16.47 -5.91
CA LEU A 35 -2.19 17.41 -6.12
C LEU A 35 -2.72 17.92 -4.79
N GLN A 36 -2.88 19.23 -4.71
CA GLN A 36 -3.54 19.89 -3.59
C GLN A 36 -4.95 20.31 -4.00
N PHE A 37 -5.95 19.77 -3.33
CA PHE A 37 -7.34 20.20 -3.51
C PHE A 37 -7.69 21.30 -2.52
N GLU A 38 -8.20 22.42 -3.02
CA GLU A 38 -8.74 23.50 -2.20
C GLU A 38 -10.26 23.48 -2.21
N ALA A 39 -10.87 23.70 -1.04
CA ALA A 39 -12.33 23.73 -0.92
C ALA A 39 -12.92 24.79 -1.86
N GLY A 40 -13.85 24.38 -2.71
CA GLY A 40 -14.51 25.26 -3.67
C GLY A 40 -13.75 25.50 -4.98
N LYS A 41 -12.58 24.88 -5.18
CA LYS A 41 -11.89 24.85 -6.48
C LYS A 41 -12.03 23.48 -7.13
N SER A 42 -12.27 23.44 -8.44
CA SER A 42 -12.19 22.20 -9.19
C SER A 42 -10.73 21.72 -9.23
N ALA A 43 -10.53 20.40 -9.36
CA ALA A 43 -9.28 19.92 -9.92
C ALA A 43 -9.11 20.65 -11.26
N GLY A 44 -8.02 21.38 -11.47
CA GLY A 44 -7.77 22.03 -12.76
C GLY A 44 -7.61 21.00 -13.89
N ASP A 45 -6.99 21.42 -15.00
CA ASP A 45 -6.53 20.50 -16.06
C ASP A 45 -5.45 19.55 -15.53
N THR A 46 -5.88 18.55 -14.78
CA THR A 46 -5.07 17.43 -14.26
C THR A 46 -4.96 16.31 -15.30
N HIS A 47 -5.55 16.52 -16.48
CA HIS A 47 -5.37 15.73 -17.69
C HIS A 47 -3.89 15.69 -18.11
N GLY A 48 -3.13 14.74 -17.58
CA GLY A 48 -1.78 14.43 -18.08
C GLY A 48 -0.70 14.16 -17.02
N GLN A 49 -0.98 14.36 -15.74
CA GLN A 49 -0.04 13.94 -14.68
C GLN A 49 -0.25 12.45 -14.38
N VAL A 50 0.47 11.61 -15.12
CA VAL A 50 0.41 10.16 -14.98
C VAL A 50 1.54 9.65 -14.09
N GLY A 51 1.20 8.91 -13.04
CA GLY A 51 2.14 8.27 -12.13
C GLY A 51 2.96 7.14 -12.76
N THR A 52 3.62 6.34 -11.95
CA THR A 52 4.36 5.16 -12.45
C THR A 52 3.40 4.04 -12.87
N ARG A 53 3.39 3.66 -14.16
CA ARG A 53 2.42 2.71 -14.78
C ARG A 53 2.16 1.42 -13.99
N ARG A 54 3.18 0.82 -13.37
CA ARG A 54 3.05 -0.43 -12.58
C ARG A 54 2.18 -0.26 -11.32
N TYR A 55 2.06 0.96 -10.81
CA TYR A 55 1.31 1.28 -9.60
C TYR A 55 -0.05 1.95 -9.89
N MET A 56 -0.40 2.14 -11.18
CA MET A 56 -1.65 2.79 -11.56
C MET A 56 -2.86 1.90 -11.28
N ALA A 57 -3.90 2.51 -10.72
CA ALA A 57 -5.20 1.89 -10.55
C ALA A 57 -5.85 1.54 -11.91
N PRO A 58 -6.72 0.52 -11.98
CA PRO A 58 -7.33 0.06 -13.23
C PRO A 58 -8.07 1.19 -13.98
N GLU A 59 -8.84 2.02 -13.27
CA GLU A 59 -9.56 3.15 -13.84
C GLU A 59 -8.62 4.20 -14.49
N VAL A 60 -7.37 4.30 -14.02
CA VAL A 60 -6.35 5.16 -14.61
C VAL A 60 -5.83 4.56 -15.91
N LEU A 61 -5.56 3.25 -15.92
CA LEU A 61 -5.07 2.53 -17.10
C LEU A 61 -6.13 2.47 -18.21
N GLU A 62 -7.41 2.41 -17.84
CA GLU A 62 -8.56 2.39 -18.74
C GLU A 62 -8.96 3.80 -19.23
N GLY A 63 -8.39 4.85 -18.63
CA GLY A 63 -8.75 6.24 -18.93
C GLY A 63 -10.15 6.64 -18.45
N ALA A 64 -10.73 5.87 -17.52
CA ALA A 64 -12.07 6.05 -16.97
C ALA A 64 -12.05 6.80 -15.62
N ILE A 65 -11.14 7.76 -15.46
CA ILE A 65 -10.91 8.45 -14.19
C ILE A 65 -12.04 9.45 -13.91
N ASN A 66 -12.58 9.41 -12.69
CA ASN A 66 -13.39 10.49 -12.15
C ASN A 66 -12.47 11.61 -11.61
N PHE A 67 -12.67 12.85 -12.06
CA PHE A 67 -11.85 14.01 -11.66
C PHE A 67 -12.23 14.62 -10.31
N GLN A 68 -12.94 13.87 -9.48
CA GLN A 68 -13.26 14.26 -8.11
C GLN A 68 -12.12 13.93 -7.16
N ARG A 69 -11.97 14.75 -6.12
CA ARG A 69 -10.95 14.60 -5.08
C ARG A 69 -10.89 13.17 -4.51
N ASP A 70 -12.04 12.58 -4.21
CA ASP A 70 -12.10 11.27 -3.55
C ASP A 70 -11.56 10.18 -4.47
N ALA A 71 -11.86 10.24 -5.78
CA ALA A 71 -11.33 9.29 -6.76
C ALA A 71 -9.78 9.31 -6.81
N PHE A 72 -9.17 10.50 -6.78
CA PHE A 72 -7.71 10.61 -6.70
C PHE A 72 -7.14 10.02 -5.40
N LEU A 73 -7.82 10.19 -4.27
CA LEU A 73 -7.42 9.53 -3.02
C LEU A 73 -7.53 8.00 -3.14
N ARG A 74 -8.54 7.48 -3.85
CA ARG A 74 -8.68 6.03 -4.10
C ARG A 74 -7.59 5.48 -5.01
N ILE A 75 -7.08 6.28 -5.95
CA ILE A 75 -5.94 5.91 -6.80
C ILE A 75 -4.67 5.73 -5.94
N ASP A 76 -4.41 6.65 -5.01
CA ASP A 76 -3.28 6.52 -4.06
C ASP A 76 -3.40 5.26 -3.20
N MET A 77 -4.61 4.91 -2.77
CA MET A 77 -4.84 3.71 -1.94
C MET A 77 -4.57 2.41 -2.71
N TYR A 78 -4.86 2.37 -4.01
CA TYR A 78 -4.49 1.25 -4.87
C TYR A 78 -2.97 1.09 -4.95
N ALA A 79 -2.26 2.18 -5.26
CA ALA A 79 -0.81 2.20 -5.34
C ALA A 79 -0.16 1.80 -4.00
N PHE A 80 -0.72 2.27 -2.89
CA PHE A 80 -0.30 1.90 -1.54
C PHE A 80 -0.51 0.41 -1.24
N GLY A 81 -1.64 -0.18 -1.66
CA GLY A 81 -1.87 -1.61 -1.55
C GLY A 81 -0.81 -2.45 -2.26
N LEU A 82 -0.35 -2.01 -3.45
CA LEU A 82 0.75 -2.66 -4.16
C LEU A 82 2.08 -2.56 -3.39
N VAL A 83 2.39 -1.41 -2.78
CA VAL A 83 3.58 -1.26 -1.92
C VAL A 83 3.50 -2.18 -0.70
N LEU A 84 2.35 -2.27 -0.04
CA LEU A 84 2.15 -3.19 1.07
C LEU A 84 2.30 -4.65 0.64
N TRP A 85 1.76 -5.03 -0.52
CA TRP A 85 1.95 -6.36 -1.06
C TRP A 85 3.42 -6.68 -1.34
N GLU A 86 4.16 -5.73 -1.92
CA GLU A 86 5.60 -5.88 -2.13
C GLU A 86 6.33 -6.12 -0.79
N LEU A 87 5.92 -5.46 0.29
CA LEU A 87 6.46 -5.71 1.64
C LEU A 87 6.07 -7.12 2.14
N ALA A 88 4.79 -7.47 2.09
CA ALA A 88 4.27 -8.75 2.58
C ALA A 88 4.84 -9.96 1.84
N ALA A 89 5.05 -9.86 0.52
CA ALA A 89 5.64 -10.91 -0.30
C ALA A 89 7.09 -11.25 0.10
N ARG A 90 7.75 -10.38 0.87
CA ARG A 90 9.10 -10.60 1.41
C ARG A 90 9.08 -11.19 2.81
N CYS A 91 7.91 -11.32 3.44
CA CYS A 91 7.73 -11.95 4.74
C CYS A 91 7.48 -13.45 4.54
N THR A 92 8.40 -14.29 5.01
CA THR A 92 8.16 -15.73 5.16
C THR A 92 7.61 -16.00 6.55
N ALA A 93 6.50 -16.75 6.67
CA ALA A 93 6.04 -17.24 7.97
C ALA A 93 7.18 -18.04 8.63
N ALA A 94 7.52 -17.72 9.88
CA ALA A 94 8.65 -18.30 10.59
C ALA A 94 8.45 -19.78 10.99
N ASP A 95 7.54 -20.50 10.35
CA ASP A 95 7.13 -21.83 10.75
C ASP A 95 7.75 -22.87 9.82
N GLY A 96 8.94 -23.35 10.19
CA GLY A 96 9.64 -24.47 9.56
C GLY A 96 8.96 -25.84 9.71
N LYS A 97 7.62 -25.91 9.66
CA LYS A 97 6.88 -27.17 9.61
C LYS A 97 5.87 -27.13 8.47
N THR A 98 6.34 -27.55 7.31
CA THR A 98 5.48 -27.91 6.17
C THR A 98 4.82 -29.25 6.46
N ASP A 99 3.64 -29.22 7.07
CA ASP A 99 2.75 -30.36 7.03
C ASP A 99 2.19 -30.45 5.60
N ALA A 100 2.51 -31.55 4.91
CA ALA A 100 2.28 -31.80 3.49
C ALA A 100 0.79 -31.95 3.08
N SER A 101 -0.14 -31.32 3.79
CA SER A 101 -1.58 -31.33 3.52
C SER A 101 -2.19 -29.93 3.27
N ALA A 102 -1.37 -28.88 3.20
CA ALA A 102 -1.83 -27.49 3.07
C ALA A 102 -1.90 -26.99 1.60
N GLU A 103 -2.34 -27.81 0.66
CA GLU A 103 -2.44 -27.40 -0.77
C GLU A 103 -3.59 -26.42 -1.05
N LYS A 104 -4.29 -25.92 -0.01
CA LYS A 104 -5.39 -24.94 -0.14
C LYS A 104 -5.34 -23.76 0.82
N THR A 105 -4.26 -23.60 1.58
CA THR A 105 -4.17 -22.52 2.58
C THR A 105 -3.14 -21.50 2.12
N HIS A 106 -3.55 -20.22 2.02
CA HIS A 106 -2.68 -19.12 1.61
C HIS A 106 -1.36 -19.17 2.39
N PRO A 107 -0.16 -18.99 1.77
CA PRO A 107 1.15 -19.11 2.43
C PRO A 107 1.38 -18.20 3.66
N TYR A 108 0.40 -17.38 4.02
CA TYR A 108 0.42 -16.39 5.08
C TYR A 108 -0.35 -16.80 6.35
N SER A 109 -0.94 -18.01 6.38
CA SER A 109 -1.88 -18.46 7.42
C SER A 109 -1.29 -18.72 8.84
N GLY A 110 0.02 -18.62 9.04
CA GLY A 110 0.67 -18.94 10.33
C GLY A 110 0.74 -17.77 11.33
N CYS A 111 0.63 -16.52 10.87
CA CYS A 111 0.78 -15.32 11.72
C CYS A 111 -0.47 -14.43 11.62
N CYS A 112 -1.15 -14.19 12.75
CA CYS A 112 -2.35 -13.32 12.79
C CYS A 112 -2.08 -11.91 12.26
N GLY A 113 -0.89 -11.36 12.50
CA GLY A 113 -0.46 -10.07 11.96
C GLY A 113 -0.33 -10.06 10.44
N LEU A 114 0.18 -11.16 9.87
CA LEU A 114 0.32 -11.28 8.42
C LEU A 114 -1.03 -11.48 7.74
N ALA A 115 -1.94 -12.24 8.35
CA ALA A 115 -3.32 -12.38 7.86
C ALA A 115 -4.06 -11.04 7.83
N MET A 116 -3.99 -10.24 8.91
CA MET A 116 -4.57 -8.90 8.95
C MET A 116 -3.94 -7.94 7.92
N LEU A 117 -2.64 -8.07 7.69
CA LEU A 117 -1.95 -7.30 6.65
C LEU A 117 -2.44 -7.68 5.25
N CYS A 118 -2.62 -8.98 4.96
CA CYS A 118 -3.16 -9.45 3.69
C CYS A 118 -4.58 -8.95 3.43
N GLU A 119 -5.48 -9.04 4.41
CA GLU A 119 -6.84 -8.49 4.29
C GLU A 119 -6.81 -6.97 4.04
N THR A 120 -5.90 -6.25 4.72
CA THR A 120 -5.73 -4.81 4.50
C THR A 120 -5.22 -4.51 3.09
N ILE A 121 -4.29 -5.31 2.56
CA ILE A 121 -3.81 -5.20 1.17
C ILE A 121 -4.97 -5.43 0.20
N GLU A 122 -5.77 -6.47 0.41
CA GLU A 122 -6.92 -6.83 -0.41
C GLU A 122 -7.94 -5.70 -0.51
N ASP A 123 -8.25 -5.05 0.61
CA ASP A 123 -9.18 -3.93 0.59
C ASP A 123 -8.54 -2.62 0.09
N CYS A 124 -7.20 -2.49 0.04
CA CYS A 124 -6.54 -1.30 -0.52
C CYS A 124 -6.54 -1.29 -2.05
N TRP A 125 -6.32 -2.45 -2.66
CA TRP A 125 -6.17 -2.59 -4.12
C TRP A 125 -7.42 -3.18 -4.81
N ASP A 126 -8.60 -2.99 -4.21
CA ASP A 126 -9.87 -3.42 -4.79
C ASP A 126 -10.04 -2.85 -6.21
N HIS A 127 -10.70 -3.61 -7.09
CA HIS A 127 -10.99 -3.17 -8.44
C HIS A 127 -11.93 -1.95 -8.42
N GLU A 128 -12.95 -1.97 -7.57
CA GLU A 128 -13.91 -0.88 -7.41
C GLU A 128 -13.30 0.23 -6.52
N ALA A 129 -13.13 1.43 -7.08
CA ALA A 129 -12.45 2.52 -6.38
C ALA A 129 -13.12 2.91 -5.06
N GLU A 130 -14.45 2.91 -5.01
CA GLU A 130 -15.22 3.27 -3.83
C GLU A 130 -15.17 2.22 -2.72
N ALA A 131 -14.89 0.95 -3.06
CA ALA A 131 -14.73 -0.13 -2.09
C ALA A 131 -13.38 -0.08 -1.37
N ARG A 132 -12.39 0.64 -1.93
CA ARG A 132 -11.05 0.70 -1.35
C ARG A 132 -11.05 1.33 0.05
N LEU A 133 -10.18 0.85 0.94
CA LEU A 133 -9.96 1.51 2.22
C LEU A 133 -9.52 2.96 2.05
N SER A 134 -9.88 3.80 3.01
CA SER A 134 -9.26 5.12 3.16
C SER A 134 -7.94 5.01 3.92
N ALA A 135 -7.06 6.00 3.78
CA ALA A 135 -5.81 6.05 4.55
C ALA A 135 -6.05 5.98 6.07
N GLY A 136 -7.10 6.63 6.57
CA GLY A 136 -7.48 6.57 7.99
C GLY A 136 -7.94 5.17 8.44
N CYS A 137 -8.68 4.45 7.59
CA CYS A 137 -9.08 3.07 7.89
C CYS A 137 -7.87 2.13 7.93
N VAL A 138 -6.89 2.32 7.04
CA VAL A 138 -5.64 1.55 7.06
C VAL A 138 -4.84 1.86 8.32
N GLU A 139 -4.69 3.13 8.69
CA GLU A 139 -3.99 3.54 9.91
C GLU A 139 -4.59 2.86 11.14
N GLU A 140 -5.92 2.80 11.24
CA GLU A 140 -6.61 2.12 12.33
C GLU A 140 -6.28 0.62 12.37
N ARG A 141 -6.34 -0.07 11.22
CA ARG A 141 -6.00 -1.51 11.14
C ARG A 141 -4.55 -1.76 11.53
N ILE A 142 -3.60 -0.99 11.02
CA ILE A 142 -2.17 -1.11 11.39
C ILE A 142 -1.96 -0.83 12.88
N GLY A 143 -2.63 0.18 13.44
CA GLY A 143 -2.57 0.47 14.87
C GLY A 143 -3.17 -0.63 15.75
N GLN A 144 -4.17 -1.37 15.26
CA GLN A 144 -4.66 -2.58 15.94
C GLN A 144 -3.64 -3.72 15.89
N MET A 145 -3.00 -3.95 14.73
CA MET A 145 -1.93 -4.95 14.59
C MET A 145 -0.76 -4.69 15.55
N GLN A 146 -0.29 -3.44 15.64
CA GLN A 146 0.81 -3.05 16.53
C GLN A 146 0.49 -3.26 18.02
N ARG A 147 -0.77 -3.08 18.43
CA ARG A 147 -1.19 -3.32 19.83
C ARG A 147 -1.26 -4.80 20.19
N GLN A 148 -1.43 -5.67 19.20
CA GLN A 148 -1.49 -7.12 19.38
C GLN A 148 -0.14 -7.80 19.17
N ALA A 149 0.81 -7.14 18.50
CA ALA A 149 2.16 -7.64 18.34
C ALA A 149 2.94 -7.59 19.67
N PRO A 150 3.74 -8.62 20.01
CA PRO A 150 4.68 -8.51 21.12
C PRO A 150 5.64 -7.35 20.86
N ILE A 151 6.07 -6.65 21.92
CA ILE A 151 7.06 -5.57 21.82
C ILE A 151 8.37 -6.18 21.31
N ILE A 152 8.63 -6.06 20.01
CA ILE A 152 9.90 -6.43 19.39
C ILE A 152 10.90 -5.34 19.78
N GLY A 153 11.93 -5.70 20.54
CA GLY A 153 13.03 -4.78 20.86
C GLY A 153 13.78 -4.37 19.59
N PRO A 154 14.45 -3.21 19.55
CA PRO A 154 15.19 -2.75 18.36
C PRO A 154 16.27 -3.75 17.89
N GLU A 155 16.76 -4.61 18.79
CA GLU A 155 17.73 -5.69 18.51
C GLU A 155 17.09 -6.92 17.82
N GLU A 156 15.78 -7.11 17.92
CA GLU A 156 15.04 -8.21 17.25
C GLU A 156 14.45 -7.79 15.90
N ILE A 157 14.56 -6.50 15.52
CA ILE A 157 14.39 -6.04 14.13
C ILE A 157 15.65 -6.47 13.34
N VAL A 158 15.93 -7.77 13.32
CA VAL A 158 16.99 -8.35 12.48
C VAL A 158 16.41 -8.54 11.08
N THR A 159 16.69 -7.55 10.25
CA THR A 159 16.95 -7.63 8.81
C THR A 159 16.24 -8.77 8.05
N VAL A 160 14.96 -8.56 7.72
CA VAL A 160 14.48 -9.02 6.40
C VAL A 160 14.87 -7.96 5.37
N VAL A 161 16.18 -7.77 5.19
CA VAL A 161 16.72 -7.25 3.93
C VAL A 161 17.28 -8.47 3.22
N THR A 162 16.39 -9.36 2.78
CA THR A 162 16.74 -10.21 1.64
C THR A 162 16.99 -9.26 0.49
N MET A 163 18.12 -9.44 -0.19
CA MET A 163 18.58 -8.61 -1.31
C MET A 163 17.39 -8.15 -2.16
N VAL A 164 17.37 -6.88 -2.57
CA VAL A 164 16.53 -6.36 -3.65
C VAL A 164 16.94 -7.10 -4.92
N THR A 165 16.53 -8.35 -5.02
CA THR A 165 16.57 -9.10 -6.24
C THR A 165 15.43 -8.49 -7.04
N ASN A 166 15.75 -7.89 -8.17
CA ASN A 166 14.78 -7.49 -9.18
C ASN A 166 14.12 -8.76 -9.76
N VAL A 167 13.55 -9.62 -8.91
CA VAL A 167 12.71 -10.71 -9.36
C VAL A 167 11.41 -10.04 -9.71
N ASP A 168 11.11 -10.00 -11.01
CA ASP A 168 9.79 -9.67 -11.49
C ASP A 168 8.81 -10.61 -10.81
N LEU A 169 8.12 -10.09 -9.79
CA LEU A 169 7.03 -10.82 -9.15
C LEU A 169 5.96 -11.05 -10.21
N PRO A 170 5.37 -12.26 -10.28
CA PRO A 170 4.36 -12.57 -11.27
C PRO A 170 3.21 -11.56 -11.15
N PRO A 171 2.66 -11.09 -12.29
CA PRO A 171 1.47 -10.25 -12.27
C PRO A 171 0.34 -11.00 -11.57
N LYS A 172 -0.45 -10.28 -10.75
CA LYS A 172 -1.66 -10.81 -10.11
C LYS A 172 -2.51 -11.45 -11.20
N GLU A 173 -2.70 -12.77 -11.16
CA GLU A 173 -3.71 -13.40 -12.00
C GLU A 173 -5.05 -12.80 -11.59
N SER A 174 -5.72 -12.18 -12.56
CA SER A 174 -7.06 -11.66 -12.40
C SER A 174 -7.97 -12.83 -12.06
N SER A 175 -8.38 -12.95 -10.80
CA SER A 175 -9.49 -13.82 -10.42
C SER A 175 -10.74 -13.33 -11.15
N LEU A 176 -11.07 -14.03 -12.24
CA LEU A 176 -12.38 -14.00 -12.90
C LEU A 176 -13.44 -14.62 -11.98
#